data_AF-A0A368FY22-F1
#
_entry.id   AF-A0A368FY22-F1
#
_cell.length_a   1.000
_cell.length_b   1.000
_cell.length_c   1.000
_cell.angle_alpha   90.00
_cell.angle_beta   90.00
_cell.angle_gamma   90.00
#
_symmetry.space_group_name_H-M   'P 1'
#
loop_
_entity.id
_entity.type
_entity.pdbx_description
1 polymer ?
#
loop_
_entity_poly.entity_id
_entity_poly.type
_entity_poly.pdbx_seq_one_letter_code
_entity_poly.pdbx_strand_id
1 'polypeptide(L)'
;MRLKYLLRNARPDFTENVPLLSDSELVETALNEWYAPVEKYGLHSENNTYTDLRLESFANMIYYKNNMFGCAVNRCNTSSTRTPFIAIVLCLYSCPPVYGAPLYESGNACQNNADCTLLPYSNCVEGLCASHVVFVKPGWLLNHTFEK
;
A
#
# COMPACT_ATOMS: atom_id res chain seq x y z
N MET A 1 -8.18 -6.99 -8.14
CA MET A 1 -8.54 -6.19 -6.96
C MET A 1 -8.90 -7.16 -5.84
N ARG A 2 -7.96 -7.48 -4.93
CA ARG A 2 -8.24 -8.31 -3.77
C ARG A 2 -8.37 -7.39 -2.56
N LEU A 3 -9.61 -7.17 -2.10
CA LEU A 3 -9.88 -6.60 -0.79
C LEU A 3 -9.37 -7.59 0.25
N LYS A 4 -8.23 -7.31 0.87
CA LYS A 4 -7.72 -8.13 1.97
C LYS A 4 -7.14 -7.32 3.12
N TYR A 5 -7.72 -6.18 3.48
CA TYR A 5 -7.33 -5.47 4.71
C TYR A 5 -8.56 -5.05 5.50
N LEU A 6 -9.35 -6.04 5.88
CA LEU A 6 -10.05 -5.94 7.16
C LEU A 6 -8.97 -6.06 8.23
N LEU A 7 -8.96 -5.18 9.23
CA LEU A 7 -8.25 -5.35 10.51
C LEU A 7 -8.84 -6.55 11.29
N ARG A 8 -9.04 -7.71 10.65
CA ARG A 8 -9.54 -8.95 11.26
C ARG A 8 -8.42 -9.76 11.91
N ASN A 9 -7.16 -9.45 11.60
CA ASN A 9 -5.98 -10.11 12.16
C ASN A 9 -5.07 -9.11 12.88
N ALA A 10 -5.63 -8.03 13.43
CA ALA A 10 -4.87 -7.27 14.39
C ALA A 10 -4.48 -8.20 15.55
N ARG A 11 -3.29 -7.99 16.14
CA ARG A 11 -2.87 -8.76 17.32
C ARG A 11 -4.03 -8.81 18.32
N PRO A 12 -4.26 -9.93 19.03
CA PRO A 12 -5.34 -10.04 20.01
C PRO A 12 -5.34 -8.93 21.09
N ASP A 13 -4.22 -8.23 21.27
CA ASP A 13 -4.05 -7.07 22.15
C ASP A 13 -4.64 -5.75 21.59
N PHE A 14 -4.89 -5.66 20.28
CA PHE A 14 -5.31 -4.43 19.60
C PHE A 14 -6.84 -4.24 19.60
N THR A 15 -7.62 -5.32 19.73
CA THR A 15 -9.07 -5.27 19.55
C THR A 15 -9.82 -4.50 20.64
N GLU A 16 -9.22 -4.29 21.82
CA GLU A 16 -9.90 -3.62 22.95
C GLU A 16 -9.87 -2.09 22.85
N ASN A 17 -8.88 -1.50 22.17
CA ASN A 17 -8.66 -0.03 22.17
C ASN A 17 -9.04 0.68 20.86
N VAL A 18 -9.45 -0.05 19.82
CA VAL A 18 -9.81 0.51 18.50
C VAL A 18 -10.78 1.72 18.56
N PRO A 19 -11.81 1.75 19.45
CA PRO A 19 -12.69 2.92 19.56
C PRO A 19 -12.00 4.21 20.00
N LEU A 20 -10.88 4.12 20.71
CA LEU A 20 -10.18 5.25 21.32
C LEU A 20 -9.09 5.83 20.40
N LEU A 21 -8.70 5.10 19.35
CA LEU A 21 -7.66 5.51 18.43
C LEU A 21 -8.14 6.60 17.46
N SER A 22 -7.30 7.62 17.29
CA SER A 22 -7.39 8.61 16.22
C SER A 22 -7.24 7.97 14.83
N ASP A 23 -7.67 8.68 13.78
CA ASP A 23 -7.52 8.16 12.41
C ASP A 23 -6.05 7.97 12.02
N SER A 24 -5.17 8.85 12.49
CA SER A 24 -3.73 8.73 12.27
C SER A 24 -3.16 7.47 12.93
N GLU A 25 -3.54 7.15 14.16
CA GLU A 25 -3.06 5.94 14.85
C GLU A 25 -3.58 4.66 14.18
N LEU A 26 -4.81 4.69 13.67
CA LEU A 26 -5.38 3.58 12.90
C LEU A 26 -4.61 3.37 11.58
N VAL A 27 -4.28 4.46 10.88
CA VAL A 27 -3.50 4.41 9.64
C VAL A 27 -2.07 3.92 9.92
N GLU A 28 -1.40 4.46 10.93
CA GLU A 28 -0.05 4.03 11.33
C GLU A 28 -0.03 2.55 11.67
N THR A 29 -1.00 2.08 12.44
CA THR A 29 -1.12 0.66 12.77
C THR A 29 -1.28 -0.20 11.51
N ALA A 30 -2.19 0.19 10.61
CA ALA A 30 -2.41 -0.54 9.37
C ALA A 30 -1.15 -0.60 8.50
N LEU A 31 -0.42 0.51 8.36
CA LEU A 31 0.84 0.56 7.60
C LEU A 31 1.90 -0.35 8.23
N ASN A 32 2.04 -0.35 9.56
CA ASN A 32 2.96 -1.24 10.27
C ASN A 32 2.60 -2.71 10.06
N GLU A 33 1.31 -3.07 10.11
CA GLU A 33 0.86 -4.44 9.83
C GLU A 33 1.11 -4.86 8.38
N TRP A 34 0.92 -3.95 7.42
CA TRP A 34 1.17 -4.23 6.01
C TRP A 34 2.65 -4.38 5.71
N TYR A 35 3.51 -3.67 6.44
CA TYR A 35 4.96 -3.78 6.35
C TYR A 35 5.51 -5.05 7.02
N ALA A 36 4.94 -5.46 8.15
CA ALA A 36 5.42 -6.56 9.00
C ALA A 36 5.79 -7.89 8.30
N PRO A 37 5.15 -8.32 7.19
CA PRO A 37 5.58 -9.54 6.51
C PRO A 37 7.04 -9.53 6.04
N VAL A 38 7.59 -8.38 5.64
CA VAL A 38 9.01 -8.32 5.25
C VAL A 38 9.93 -8.50 6.45
N GLU A 39 9.57 -7.97 7.62
CA GLU A 39 10.35 -8.15 8.85
C GLU A 39 10.35 -9.61 9.30
N LYS A 40 9.22 -10.30 9.08
CA LYS A 40 9.05 -11.70 9.49
C LYS A 40 9.66 -12.70 8.52
N TYR A 41 9.49 -12.50 7.21
CA TYR A 41 9.83 -13.49 6.19
C TYR A 41 11.01 -13.09 5.31
N GLY A 42 11.43 -11.83 5.34
CA GLY A 42 12.48 -11.28 4.48
C GLY A 42 12.11 -11.18 3.01
N LEU A 43 12.75 -10.26 2.29
CA LEU A 43 12.79 -10.27 0.83
C LEU A 43 14.12 -10.91 0.40
N HIS A 44 14.10 -12.22 0.13
CA HIS A 44 15.33 -13.02 -0.08
C HIS A 44 15.75 -13.17 -1.54
N SER A 45 15.02 -12.58 -2.49
CA SER A 45 15.40 -12.65 -3.90
C SER A 45 16.52 -11.66 -4.21
N GLU A 46 17.59 -12.13 -4.88
CA GLU A 46 18.74 -11.29 -5.28
C GLU A 46 18.36 -10.06 -6.11
N ASN A 47 17.28 -10.14 -6.89
CA ASN A 47 16.78 -9.06 -7.74
C ASN A 47 15.48 -8.42 -7.20
N ASN A 48 15.23 -8.53 -5.89
CA ASN A 48 14.01 -8.03 -5.24
C ASN A 48 12.72 -8.59 -5.86
N THR A 49 12.77 -9.79 -6.43
CA THR A 49 11.64 -10.41 -7.12
C THR A 49 10.56 -10.83 -6.13
N TYR A 50 9.31 -10.52 -6.46
CA TYR A 50 8.15 -10.95 -5.71
C TYR A 50 7.88 -12.45 -5.94
N THR A 51 8.46 -13.30 -5.10
CA THR A 51 8.33 -14.76 -5.20
C THR A 51 7.61 -15.41 -4.02
N ASP A 52 7.22 -14.63 -3.02
CA ASP A 52 6.54 -15.12 -1.83
C ASP A 52 5.21 -14.38 -1.62
N LEU A 53 4.10 -15.09 -1.80
CA LEU A 53 2.75 -14.52 -1.65
C LEU A 53 2.47 -13.99 -0.25
N ARG A 54 3.22 -14.42 0.78
CA ARG A 54 3.10 -13.87 2.14
C ARG A 54 3.52 -12.41 2.23
N LEU A 55 4.30 -11.92 1.27
CA LEU A 55 4.75 -10.54 1.18
C LEU A 55 3.75 -9.63 0.45
N GLU A 56 2.54 -10.09 0.12
CA GLU A 56 1.57 -9.33 -0.71
C GLU A 56 1.32 -7.89 -0.21
N SER A 57 1.13 -7.69 1.10
CA SER A 57 0.90 -6.33 1.64
C SER A 57 2.11 -5.43 1.48
N PHE A 58 3.29 -5.93 1.84
CA PHE A 58 4.55 -5.21 1.69
C PHE A 58 4.85 -4.92 0.22
N ALA A 59 4.67 -5.91 -0.65
CA ALA A 59 4.86 -5.81 -2.10
C ALA A 59 3.98 -4.72 -2.71
N ASN A 60 2.73 -4.57 -2.27
CA ASN A 60 1.86 -3.47 -2.72
C ASN A 60 2.40 -2.09 -2.31
N MET A 61 2.98 -1.97 -1.11
CA MET A 61 3.51 -0.70 -0.59
C MET A 61 4.74 -0.22 -1.37
N ILE A 62 5.62 -1.14 -1.76
CA ILE A 62 6.97 -0.82 -2.27
C ILE A 62 7.15 -1.04 -3.78
N TYR A 63 6.07 -1.36 -4.50
CA TYR A 63 6.17 -1.65 -5.95
C TYR A 63 6.54 -0.41 -6.76
N TYR A 64 7.70 -0.41 -7.39
CA TYR A 64 8.29 0.78 -8.03
C TYR A 64 7.47 1.40 -9.18
N LYS A 65 6.60 0.62 -9.85
CA LYS A 65 5.72 1.14 -10.92
C LYS A 65 4.46 1.83 -10.38
N ASN A 66 4.29 1.84 -9.07
CA ASN A 66 3.15 2.44 -8.41
C ASN A 66 3.50 3.87 -8.00
N ASN A 67 2.95 4.84 -8.71
CA ASN A 67 3.22 6.27 -8.49
C ASN A 67 1.99 7.03 -7.95
N MET A 68 0.90 6.32 -7.68
CA MET A 68 -0.35 6.88 -7.19
C MET A 68 -1.03 5.90 -6.24
N PHE A 69 -1.48 6.42 -5.11
CA PHE A 69 -2.28 5.67 -4.15
C PHE A 69 -3.34 6.57 -3.53
N GLY A 70 -4.39 5.96 -3.01
CA GLY A 70 -5.44 6.64 -2.27
C GLY A 70 -5.90 5.80 -1.10
N CYS A 71 -6.10 6.41 0.05
CA CYS A 71 -6.50 5.72 1.27
C CYS A 71 -7.82 6.26 1.82
N ALA A 72 -8.55 5.42 2.54
CA ALA A 72 -9.77 5.76 3.24
C ALA A 72 -9.79 5.08 4.61
N VAL A 73 -10.32 5.79 5.60
CA VAL A 73 -10.59 5.27 6.93
C VAL A 73 -12.09 5.31 7.17
N ASN A 74 -12.66 4.21 7.66
CA ASN A 74 -14.06 4.15 8.06
C ASN A 74 -14.20 3.50 9.43
N ARG A 75 -14.92 4.15 10.34
CA ARG A 75 -15.29 3.60 11.65
C ARG A 75 -16.67 2.99 11.54
N CYS A 76 -16.78 1.67 11.72
CA CYS A 76 -18.05 0.98 11.70
C CYS A 76 -18.51 0.74 13.14
N ASN A 77 -19.46 1.55 13.59
CA ASN A 77 -20.18 1.29 14.83
C ASN A 77 -21.18 0.17 14.57
N THR A 78 -21.15 -0.89 15.38
CA THR A 78 -22.15 -1.94 15.32
C THR A 78 -23.02 -1.83 16.57
N SER A 79 -24.34 -1.74 16.39
CA SER A 79 -25.30 -1.73 17.51
C SER A 79 -25.48 -3.12 18.14
N SER A 80 -24.68 -4.11 17.74
CA SER A 80 -24.80 -5.50 18.15
C SER A 80 -23.72 -5.83 19.18
N THR A 81 -24.14 -6.33 20.33
CA THR A 81 -23.26 -6.85 21.40
C THR A 81 -22.38 -8.03 20.97
N ARG A 82 -22.63 -8.62 19.79
CA ARG A 82 -21.82 -9.72 19.24
C ARG A 82 -20.72 -9.27 18.29
N THR A 83 -20.72 -8.00 17.89
CA THR A 83 -19.76 -7.46 16.92
C THR A 83 -19.07 -6.26 17.55
N PRO A 84 -17.76 -6.34 17.83
CA PRO A 84 -17.05 -5.22 18.40
C PRO A 84 -17.04 -4.04 17.43
N PHE A 85 -16.75 -2.85 17.95
CA PHE A 85 -16.39 -1.72 17.13
C PHE A 85 -15.23 -2.08 16.21
N ILE A 86 -15.33 -1.74 14.92
CA ILE A 86 -14.25 -1.98 13.96
C ILE A 86 -13.89 -0.68 13.26
N ALA A 87 -12.60 -0.51 13.01
CA ALA A 87 -12.10 0.45 12.04
C ALA A 87 -11.64 -0.30 10.79
N ILE A 88 -11.82 0.32 9.63
CA ILE A 88 -11.33 -0.19 8.34
C ILE A 88 -10.43 0.88 7.76
N VAL A 89 -9.16 0.51 7.56
CA VAL A 89 -8.20 1.32 6.80
C VAL A 89 -7.97 0.59 5.48
N LEU A 90 -8.22 1.29 4.38
CA LEU A 90 -8.03 0.77 3.04
C LEU A 90 -7.10 1.71 2.28
N CYS A 91 -6.04 1.18 1.69
CA CYS A 91 -5.26 1.88 0.68
C CYS A 91 -5.33 1.12 -0.65
N LEU A 92 -5.55 1.87 -1.72
CA LEU A 92 -5.57 1.37 -3.09
C LEU A 92 -4.38 1.96 -3.85
N TYR A 93 -3.78 1.12 -4.65
CA TYR A 93 -2.58 1.40 -5.42
C TYR A 93 -2.90 1.32 -6.92
N SER A 94 -2.32 2.23 -7.70
CA SER A 94 -2.59 2.32 -9.15
C SER A 94 -2.15 1.09 -9.94
N CYS A 95 -1.04 0.48 -9.53
CA CYS A 95 -0.45 -0.70 -10.16
C CYS A 95 -0.25 -1.81 -9.12
N PRO A 96 -0.80 -3.02 -9.35
CA PRO A 96 -0.52 -4.16 -8.48
C PRO A 96 0.88 -4.75 -8.79
N PRO A 97 1.59 -5.31 -7.79
CA PRO A 97 2.82 -6.05 -8.03
C PRO A 97 2.53 -7.32 -8.85
N VAL A 98 3.51 -7.75 -9.63
CA VAL A 98 3.41 -8.95 -10.47
C VAL A 98 4.25 -10.07 -9.86
N TYR A 99 3.62 -11.21 -9.58
CA TYR A 99 4.34 -12.39 -9.07
C TYR A 99 5.39 -12.85 -10.09
N GLY A 100 6.61 -13.12 -9.62
CA GLY A 100 7.75 -13.45 -10.45
C GLY A 100 8.45 -12.25 -11.10
N ALA A 101 8.02 -11.01 -10.82
CA ALA A 101 8.66 -9.79 -11.29
C ALA A 101 9.36 -9.02 -10.13
N PRO A 102 10.38 -8.19 -10.42
CA PRO A 102 11.02 -7.34 -9.42
C PRO A 102 10.04 -6.33 -8.80
N LEU A 103 10.11 -6.17 -7.48
CA LEU A 103 9.38 -5.12 -6.75
C LEU A 103 10.02 -3.75 -6.91
N TYR A 104 11.34 -3.70 -7.01
CA TYR A 104 12.15 -2.54 -7.37
C TYR A 104 13.49 -3.01 -7.96
N GLU A 105 14.14 -2.13 -8.71
CA GLU A 105 15.45 -2.41 -9.29
C GLU A 105 16.54 -2.28 -8.23
N SER A 106 17.51 -3.19 -8.24
CA SER A 106 18.69 -3.08 -7.38
C SER A 106 19.57 -1.93 -7.85
N GLY A 107 20.00 -1.07 -6.94
CA GLY A 107 20.84 0.07 -7.25
C GLY A 107 20.87 1.09 -6.13
N ASN A 108 21.58 2.19 -6.37
CA ASN A 108 21.55 3.33 -5.47
C ASN A 108 20.25 4.11 -5.63
N ALA A 109 19.76 4.68 -4.53
CA ALA A 109 18.71 5.69 -4.58
C ALA A 109 19.14 6.86 -5.48
N CYS A 110 18.17 7.57 -6.06
CA CYS A 110 18.49 8.72 -6.89
C CYS A 110 19.26 9.77 -6.09
N GLN A 111 20.23 10.42 -6.72
CA GLN A 111 20.99 11.53 -6.14
C GLN A 111 20.62 12.86 -6.80
N ASN A 112 20.17 12.80 -8.05
CA ASN A 112 19.73 13.96 -8.81
C ASN A 112 18.64 13.57 -9.82
N ASN A 113 18.01 14.57 -10.45
CA ASN A 113 16.86 14.35 -11.34
C ASN A 113 17.20 13.47 -12.56
N ALA A 114 18.45 13.43 -13.02
CA ALA A 114 18.84 12.63 -14.18
C ALA A 114 18.84 11.12 -13.90
N ASP A 115 18.89 10.72 -12.63
CA ASP A 115 18.83 9.30 -12.22
C ASP A 115 17.41 8.73 -12.38
N CYS A 116 16.39 9.59 -12.45
CA CYS A 116 14.99 9.22 -12.55
C CYS A 116 14.53 9.02 -14.01
N THR A 117 14.87 7.86 -14.57
CA THR A 117 14.67 7.56 -16.01
C THR A 117 13.35 6.87 -16.35
N LEU A 118 12.66 6.29 -15.36
CA LEU A 118 11.45 5.49 -15.57
C LEU A 118 10.23 6.31 -16.00
N LEU A 119 10.05 7.48 -15.39
CA LEU A 119 8.92 8.37 -15.67
C LEU A 119 9.46 9.71 -16.17
N PRO A 120 8.91 10.25 -17.28
CA PRO A 120 9.35 11.55 -17.78
C PRO A 120 9.04 12.65 -16.77
N TYR A 121 9.88 13.69 -16.77
CA TYR A 121 9.75 14.86 -15.89
C TYR A 121 9.71 14.51 -14.40
N SER A 122 10.43 13.46 -14.00
CA SER A 122 10.60 13.10 -12.60
C SER A 122 11.74 13.89 -11.96
N ASN A 123 11.55 14.25 -10.70
CA ASN A 123 12.58 14.84 -9.86
C ASN A 123 13.01 13.84 -8.80
N CYS A 124 14.28 13.92 -8.38
CA CYS A 124 14.75 13.19 -7.23
C CYS A 124 14.46 13.99 -5.95
N VAL A 125 13.74 13.38 -5.02
CA VAL A 125 13.38 13.94 -3.71
C VAL A 125 13.77 12.94 -2.65
N GLU A 126 14.81 13.25 -1.87
CA GLU A 126 15.26 12.41 -0.75
C GLU A 126 15.50 10.93 -1.12
N GLY A 127 16.03 10.67 -2.32
CA GLY A 127 16.29 9.32 -2.83
C GLY A 127 15.13 8.65 -3.56
N LEU A 128 13.97 9.31 -3.64
CA LEU A 128 12.78 8.84 -4.38
C LEU A 128 12.56 9.64 -5.66
N CYS A 129 12.18 8.95 -6.73
CA CYS A 129 11.77 9.59 -7.98
C CYS A 129 10.29 9.98 -7.92
N ALA A 130 10.02 11.28 -7.86
CA ALA A 130 8.68 11.85 -7.81
C ALA A 130 8.32 12.53 -9.15
N SER A 131 7.15 12.21 -9.70
CA SER A 131 6.63 12.87 -10.91
C SER A 131 5.28 13.54 -10.62
N HIS A 132 5.10 14.76 -11.12
CA HIS A 132 3.82 15.46 -11.08
C HIS A 132 2.92 15.12 -12.27
N VAL A 133 3.39 14.27 -13.19
CA VAL A 133 2.59 13.85 -14.35
C VAL A 133 1.52 12.87 -13.87
N VAL A 134 0.32 13.40 -13.65
CA VAL A 134 -0.87 12.56 -13.51
C VAL A 134 -1.17 12.02 -14.90
N PHE A 135 -0.89 10.73 -15.14
CA PHE A 135 -1.45 10.05 -16.30
C PHE A 135 -2.96 10.02 -16.14
N VAL A 136 -3.63 11.05 -16.68
CA VAL A 136 -5.07 11.04 -16.86
C VAL A 136 -5.36 9.80 -17.70
N LYS A 137 -6.00 8.79 -17.10
CA LYS A 137 -6.44 7.62 -17.85
C LYS A 137 -7.22 8.14 -19.07
N PRO A 138 -6.88 7.72 -20.30
CA PRO A 138 -7.63 8.15 -21.47
C PRO A 138 -9.10 7.74 -21.27
N GLY A 139 -10.03 8.64 -21.60
CA GLY A 139 -11.43 8.65 -21.12
C GLY A 139 -12.22 7.34 -21.30
N TRP A 140 -11.78 6.46 -22.19
CA TRP A 140 -12.31 5.11 -22.41
C TRP A 140 -12.16 4.15 -21.21
N LEU A 141 -11.26 4.45 -20.26
CA LEU A 141 -11.08 3.67 -19.03
C LEU A 141 -11.91 4.18 -17.84
N LEU A 142 -12.71 5.24 -18.02
CA LEU A 142 -13.55 5.82 -16.96
C LEU A 142 -14.94 5.15 -16.84
N ASN A 143 -15.27 4.16 -17.67
CA ASN A 143 -16.57 3.48 -17.66
C ASN A 143 -16.73 2.41 -16.55
N HIS A 144 -15.91 2.44 -15.50
CA HIS A 144 -16.20 1.70 -14.29
C HIS A 144 -16.66 2.67 -13.22
N THR A 145 -17.91 3.09 -13.34
CA THR A 145 -18.68 3.70 -12.25
C THR A 145 -18.63 2.76 -11.05
N PHE A 146 -17.98 3.19 -9.97
CA PHE A 146 -18.29 2.69 -8.64
C PHE A 146 -19.66 3.26 -8.27
N GLU A 147 -20.72 2.54 -8.62
CA GLU A 147 -22.03 2.75 -8.02
C GLU A 147 -21.99 2.33 -6.56
N LYS A 148 -22.64 3.15 -5.72
CA LYS A 148 -22.72 3.02 -4.26
C LYS A 148 -23.49 1.79 -3.82
#